data_AF-A0A7C6WS98-F1
#
_entry.id   AF-A0A7C6WS98-F1
#
_cell.length_a   1.000
_cell.length_b   1.000
_cell.length_c   1.000
_cell.angle_alpha   90.00
_cell.angle_beta   90.00
_cell.angle_gamma   90.00
#
_symmetry.space_group_name_H-M   'P 1'
#
loop_
_entity.id
_entity.type
_entity.pdbx_description
1 polymer ?
#
loop_
_entity_poly.entity_id
_entity_poly.type
_entity_poly.pdbx_seq_one_letter_code
_entity_poly.pdbx_strand_id
1 'polypeptide(L)'
;HDDPDYDNISFAGMTPLIPIYDDGVLLWGEEPPGGPDVPEPTPTPELEFIYGDLNGDGRVNSTDCMLLGRIILEIPVQNVNFDAADLNSDGVINSADSVILSRYVLEIINKLPYK
;
A
#
# COMPACT_ATOMS: atom_id res chain seq x y z
N HIS A 1 -12.47 5.41 47.57
CA HIS A 1 -12.91 5.70 46.19
C HIS A 1 -11.75 6.47 45.66
N ASP A 2 -10.78 5.76 45.08
CA ASP A 2 -9.46 6.28 44.82
C ASP A 2 -9.05 5.74 43.46
N ASP A 3 -9.08 6.64 42.48
CA ASP A 3 -8.52 6.43 41.15
C ASP A 3 -7.00 6.20 41.29
N PRO A 4 -6.38 5.31 40.51
CA PRO A 4 -4.92 5.28 40.45
C PRO A 4 -4.41 6.52 39.69
N ASP A 5 -3.77 7.42 40.43
CA ASP A 5 -2.87 8.47 39.93
C ASP A 5 -1.79 7.85 39.05
N TYR A 6 -1.90 8.04 37.74
CA TYR A 6 -0.84 7.72 36.78
C TYR A 6 0.12 8.90 36.66
N ASP A 7 0.80 9.22 37.75
CA ASP A 7 1.87 10.20 37.76
C ASP A 7 3.24 9.51 37.64
N ASN A 8 3.94 9.93 36.60
CA ASN A 8 5.36 9.75 36.34
C ASN A 8 5.81 8.37 35.84
N ILE A 9 6.03 8.35 34.52
CA ILE A 9 7.04 7.56 33.84
C ILE A 9 8.40 7.65 34.57
N SER A 10 8.57 6.83 35.60
CA SER A 10 9.87 6.69 36.25
C SER A 10 10.81 5.97 35.28
N PHE A 11 11.74 6.73 34.70
CA PHE A 11 12.88 6.22 33.92
C PHE A 11 13.86 5.37 34.75
N ALA A 12 13.51 5.01 35.99
CA ALA A 12 14.39 4.39 36.98
C ALA A 12 14.58 2.87 36.77
N GLY A 13 14.17 2.32 35.63
CA GLY A 13 14.29 0.89 35.34
C GLY A 13 14.73 0.52 33.92
N MET A 14 14.97 1.48 33.02
CA MET A 14 15.37 1.17 31.65
C MET A 14 16.89 1.06 31.57
N THR A 15 17.37 -0.12 31.19
CA THR A 15 18.77 -0.32 30.80
C THR A 15 19.09 0.57 29.58
N PRO A 16 20.29 1.15 29.45
CA PRO A 16 20.68 2.08 28.38
C PRO A 16 20.66 1.51 26.93
N LEU A 17 20.17 0.27 26.76
CA LEU A 17 20.19 -0.53 25.53
C LEU A 17 18.98 -0.32 24.59
N ILE A 18 17.98 0.48 24.99
CA ILE A 18 16.82 0.77 24.14
C ILE A 18 16.88 2.25 23.74
N PRO A 19 17.40 2.60 22.55
CA PRO A 19 17.44 3.98 22.09
C PRO A 19 16.03 4.46 21.72
N ILE A 20 15.64 5.62 22.26
CA ILE A 20 14.33 6.26 22.01
C ILE A 20 14.56 7.45 21.09
N TYR A 21 13.86 7.46 19.95
CA TYR A 21 13.93 8.52 18.95
C TYR A 21 12.60 9.27 18.86
N ASP A 22 12.67 10.58 18.64
CA ASP A 22 11.53 11.43 18.27
C ASP A 22 11.95 12.30 17.08
N ASP A 23 11.17 12.26 15.99
CA ASP A 23 11.50 12.90 14.70
C ASP A 23 12.93 12.63 14.19
N GLY A 24 13.44 11.42 14.43
CA GLY A 24 14.79 10.99 14.02
C GLY A 24 15.93 11.53 14.89
N VAL A 25 15.62 12.26 15.96
CA VAL A 25 16.58 12.72 16.97
C VAL A 25 16.57 11.77 18.16
N LEU A 26 17.76 11.31 18.58
CA LEU A 26 17.91 10.45 19.75
C LEU A 26 17.59 11.26 21.03
N LEU A 27 16.53 10.88 21.72
CA LEU A 27 16.13 11.48 23.00
C LEU A 27 16.84 10.81 24.19
N TRP A 28 17.06 9.49 24.15
CA TRP A 28 17.67 8.74 25.25
C TRP A 28 18.25 7.38 24.82
N GLY A 29 19.25 6.87 25.54
CA GLY A 29 19.96 5.61 25.26
C GLY A 29 21.35 5.82 24.67
N GLU A 30 22.19 4.79 24.64
CA GLU A 30 23.48 4.84 23.93
C GLU A 30 23.31 4.24 22.53
N GLU A 31 23.82 4.95 21.52
CA GLU A 31 23.93 4.40 20.17
C GLU A 31 24.93 3.23 20.22
N PRO A 32 24.54 2.02 19.77
CA PRO A 32 25.40 0.85 19.91
C PRO A 32 26.71 1.05 19.11
N PRO A 33 27.87 0.66 19.65
CA PRO A 33 29.15 0.88 18.99
C PRO A 33 29.26 -0.03 17.76
N GLY A 34 28.98 0.53 16.58
CA GLY A 34 29.35 0.04 15.25
C GLY A 34 29.28 -1.48 15.01
N GLY A 35 28.10 -1.97 14.62
CA GLY A 35 27.90 -3.29 14.00
C GLY A 35 27.84 -3.20 12.47
N PRO A 36 28.06 -4.31 11.73
CA PRO A 36 28.30 -4.30 10.29
C PRO A 36 27.06 -3.81 9.55
N ASP A 37 27.27 -3.04 8.49
CA ASP A 37 26.32 -2.66 7.44
C ASP A 37 24.88 -2.56 7.95
N VAL A 38 24.43 -1.34 8.29
CA VAL A 38 22.98 -1.04 8.26
C VAL A 38 22.49 -1.66 6.95
N PRO A 39 21.61 -2.69 6.98
CA PRO A 39 21.11 -3.23 5.73
C PRO A 39 20.47 -2.04 5.05
N GLU A 40 21.07 -1.60 3.95
CA GLU A 40 20.43 -0.69 2.99
C GLU A 40 18.99 -1.20 2.87
N PRO A 41 17.95 -0.34 3.01
CA PRO A 41 16.58 -0.80 3.04
C PRO A 41 16.41 -1.75 1.87
N THR A 42 16.24 -3.04 2.18
CA THR A 42 16.03 -4.05 1.14
C THR A 42 14.85 -3.52 0.36
N PRO A 43 14.97 -3.29 -0.97
CA PRO A 43 13.85 -2.76 -1.72
C PRO A 43 12.68 -3.68 -1.41
N THR A 44 11.69 -3.14 -0.69
CA THR A 44 10.42 -3.82 -0.48
C THR A 44 10.02 -4.28 -1.87
N PRO A 45 9.79 -5.58 -2.12
CA PRO A 45 9.34 -5.99 -3.43
C PRO A 45 8.07 -5.20 -3.69
N GLU A 46 8.17 -4.16 -4.52
CA GLU A 46 7.02 -3.49 -5.09
C GLU A 46 6.30 -4.63 -5.78
N LEU A 47 5.13 -5.00 -5.24
CA LEU A 47 4.28 -5.99 -5.89
C LEU A 47 3.97 -5.41 -7.26
N GLU A 48 4.72 -5.85 -8.26
CA GLU A 48 4.58 -5.37 -9.63
C GLU A 48 3.29 -5.97 -10.17
N PHE A 49 2.21 -5.21 -10.05
CA PHE A 49 0.93 -5.56 -10.64
C PHE A 49 0.80 -4.93 -12.02
N ILE A 50 -0.07 -5.50 -12.84
CA ILE A 50 -0.37 -4.99 -14.18
C ILE A 50 -1.66 -4.17 -14.07
N TYR A 51 -1.60 -2.89 -14.44
CA TYR A 51 -2.81 -2.06 -14.52
C TYR A 51 -3.83 -2.69 -15.48
N GLY A 52 -5.07 -2.81 -15.01
CA GLY A 52 -6.17 -3.43 -15.75
C GLY A 52 -6.25 -4.96 -15.64
N ASP A 53 -5.27 -5.63 -15.02
CA ASP A 53 -5.33 -7.07 -14.72
C ASP A 53 -5.92 -7.28 -13.32
N LEU A 54 -7.24 -7.41 -13.26
CA LEU A 54 -7.98 -7.48 -12.01
C LEU A 54 -7.98 -8.89 -11.43
N ASN A 55 -7.86 -9.93 -12.25
CA ASN A 55 -7.84 -11.32 -11.79
C ASN A 55 -6.42 -11.88 -11.59
N GLY A 56 -5.38 -11.13 -11.95
CA GLY A 56 -3.98 -11.51 -11.79
C GLY A 56 -3.53 -12.62 -12.74
N ASP A 57 -4.18 -12.77 -13.90
CA ASP A 57 -3.84 -13.82 -14.88
C ASP A 57 -2.76 -13.40 -15.88
N GLY A 58 -2.25 -12.18 -15.75
CA GLY A 58 -1.24 -11.57 -16.61
C GLY A 58 -1.79 -10.98 -17.91
N ARG A 59 -3.12 -10.92 -18.09
CA ARG A 59 -3.75 -10.46 -19.34
C ARG A 59 -4.88 -9.48 -19.05
N VAL A 60 -4.77 -8.29 -19.61
CA VAL A 60 -5.85 -7.29 -19.57
C VAL A 60 -6.86 -7.58 -20.68
N ASN A 61 -8.05 -8.06 -20.32
CA ASN A 61 -9.07 -8.51 -21.26
C ASN A 61 -10.51 -8.28 -20.78
N SER A 62 -11.50 -8.84 -21.50
CA SER A 62 -12.93 -8.67 -21.18
C SER A 62 -13.33 -9.22 -19.80
N THR A 63 -12.58 -10.17 -19.25
CA THR A 63 -12.79 -10.71 -17.90
C THR A 63 -12.59 -9.61 -16.86
N ASP A 64 -11.55 -8.80 -17.02
CA ASP A 64 -11.27 -7.65 -16.17
C ASP A 64 -12.34 -6.58 -16.28
N CYS A 65 -12.84 -6.32 -17.49
CA CYS A 65 -13.98 -5.40 -17.69
C CYS A 65 -15.22 -5.86 -16.90
N MET A 66 -15.52 -7.16 -16.90
CA MET A 66 -16.63 -7.71 -16.12
C MET A 66 -16.38 -7.58 -14.62
N LEU A 67 -15.16 -7.85 -14.14
CA LEU A 67 -14.81 -7.73 -12.73
C LEU A 67 -14.90 -6.28 -12.25
N LEU A 68 -14.36 -5.34 -13.02
CA LEU A 68 -14.45 -3.92 -12.72
C LEU A 68 -15.90 -3.45 -12.67
N GLY A 69 -16.73 -3.90 -13.61
CA GLY A 69 -18.18 -3.63 -13.59
C GLY A 69 -18.87 -4.17 -12.33
N ARG A 70 -18.49 -5.36 -11.85
CA ARG A 70 -19.02 -5.91 -10.58
C ARG A 70 -18.58 -5.09 -9.37
N ILE A 71 -17.33 -4.65 -9.32
CA ILE A 71 -16.80 -3.81 -8.25
C ILE A 71 -17.58 -2.49 -8.17
N ILE A 72 -17.77 -1.81 -9.30
CA ILE A 72 -18.50 -0.54 -9.38
C ILE A 72 -19.96 -0.70 -8.91
N LEU A 73 -20.56 -1.87 -9.15
CA LEU A 73 -21.92 -2.20 -8.70
C LEU A 73 -21.97 -2.77 -7.27
N GLU A 74 -20.85 -2.78 -6.55
CA GLU A 74 -20.70 -3.34 -5.20
C GLU A 74 -21.11 -4.82 -5.11
N ILE A 75 -20.99 -5.56 -6.21
CA ILE A 75 -21.25 -7.00 -6.26
C ILE A 75 -20.01 -7.72 -5.70
N PRO A 76 -20.13 -8.59 -4.68
CA PRO A 76 -19.01 -9.30 -4.11
C PRO A 76 -18.22 -10.12 -5.16
N VAL A 77 -16.91 -9.94 -5.16
CA VAL A 77 -15.94 -10.65 -6.01
C VAL A 77 -14.80 -11.17 -5.14
N GLN A 78 -14.18 -12.28 -5.55
CA GLN A 78 -13.05 -12.90 -4.84
C GLN A 78 -11.80 -12.80 -5.70
N ASN A 79 -10.63 -12.78 -5.06
CA ASN A 79 -9.32 -12.78 -5.72
C ASN A 79 -9.16 -11.64 -6.75
N VAL A 80 -9.57 -10.42 -6.37
CA VAL A 80 -9.40 -9.25 -7.23
C VAL A 80 -8.28 -8.36 -6.71
N ASN A 81 -7.43 -7.91 -7.62
CA ASN A 81 -6.45 -6.88 -7.38
C ASN A 81 -7.08 -5.48 -7.56
N PHE A 82 -7.31 -4.78 -6.45
CA PHE A 82 -7.86 -3.41 -6.48
C PHE A 82 -6.83 -2.37 -6.89
N ASP A 83 -5.54 -2.62 -6.68
CA ASP A 83 -4.47 -1.68 -7.08
C ASP A 83 -4.40 -1.54 -8.62
N ALA A 84 -4.82 -2.58 -9.34
CA ALA A 84 -4.90 -2.60 -10.79
C ALA A 84 -6.16 -1.91 -11.37
N ALA A 85 -7.12 -1.51 -10.53
CA ALA A 85 -8.45 -1.04 -10.97
C ALA A 85 -8.56 0.48 -11.16
N ASP A 86 -7.71 1.28 -10.51
CA ASP A 86 -7.62 2.73 -10.72
C ASP A 86 -6.74 3.02 -11.95
N LEU A 87 -7.40 3.29 -13.07
CA LEU A 87 -6.77 3.40 -14.39
C LEU A 87 -6.51 4.84 -14.81
N ASN A 88 -7.04 5.83 -14.11
CA ASN A 88 -6.70 7.25 -14.31
C ASN A 88 -5.85 7.84 -13.17
N SER A 89 -5.54 7.03 -12.14
CA SER A 89 -4.76 7.43 -10.97
C SER A 89 -5.40 8.58 -10.18
N ASP A 90 -6.73 8.66 -10.15
CA ASP A 90 -7.47 9.67 -9.38
C ASP A 90 -7.79 9.22 -7.94
N GLY A 91 -7.45 7.97 -7.60
CA GLY A 91 -7.69 7.35 -6.30
C GLY A 91 -9.11 6.82 -6.10
N VAL A 92 -9.96 6.84 -7.13
CA VAL A 92 -11.38 6.47 -7.06
C VAL A 92 -11.76 5.50 -8.16
N ILE A 93 -11.95 4.24 -7.80
CA ILE A 93 -12.44 3.21 -8.73
C ILE A 93 -13.91 3.47 -9.09
N ASN A 94 -14.18 3.90 -10.32
CA ASN A 94 -15.52 4.23 -10.78
C ASN A 94 -15.73 3.97 -12.29
N SER A 95 -16.82 4.49 -12.86
CA SER A 95 -17.16 4.27 -14.26
C SER A 95 -16.14 4.85 -15.26
N ALA A 96 -15.36 5.86 -14.87
CA ALA A 96 -14.26 6.39 -15.67
C ALA A 96 -13.22 5.30 -15.98
N ASP A 97 -12.81 4.52 -14.97
CA ASP A 97 -11.89 3.40 -15.13
C ASP A 97 -12.47 2.34 -16.07
N SER A 98 -13.76 2.04 -15.95
CA SER A 98 -14.42 1.07 -16.84
C SER A 98 -14.37 1.48 -18.32
N VAL A 99 -14.49 2.78 -18.59
CA VAL A 99 -14.38 3.33 -19.95
C VAL A 99 -12.95 3.25 -20.46
N ILE A 100 -11.97 3.56 -19.61
CA ILE A 100 -10.54 3.46 -19.93
C ILE A 100 -10.17 2.02 -20.24
N LEU A 101 -10.55 1.06 -19.39
CA LEU A 101 -10.29 -0.36 -19.57
C LEU A 101 -10.91 -0.87 -20.88
N SER A 102 -12.15 -0.48 -21.16
CA SER A 102 -12.84 -0.85 -22.41
C SER A 102 -12.10 -0.31 -23.64
N ARG A 103 -11.62 0.94 -23.60
CA ARG A 103 -10.83 1.53 -24.69
C ARG A 103 -9.49 0.81 -24.88
N TYR A 104 -8.86 0.39 -23.79
CA TYR A 104 -7.61 -0.36 -23.85
C TYR A 104 -7.81 -1.75 -24.49
N VAL A 105 -8.82 -2.49 -24.05
CA VAL A 105 -9.16 -3.82 -24.61
C VAL A 105 -9.58 -3.73 -26.09
N LEU A 106 -10.18 -2.63 -26.51
CA LEU A 106 -10.52 -2.35 -27.91
C LEU A 106 -9.35 -1.75 -28.71
N GLU A 107 -8.15 -1.68 -28.15
CA GLU A 107 -6.94 -1.11 -28.77
C GLU A 107 -7.09 0.36 -29.22
N ILE A 108 -8.07 1.09 -28.69
CA ILE A 108 -8.27 2.53 -28.93
C ILE A 108 -7.17 3.33 -28.23
N ILE A 109 -6.76 2.87 -27.06
CA ILE A 109 -5.57 3.32 -26.33
C ILE A 109 -4.65 2.12 -26.10
N ASN A 110 -3.36 2.37 -25.93
CA ASN A 110 -2.34 1.32 -25.89
C ASN A 110 -1.50 1.33 -24.60
N LYS A 111 -1.91 2.09 -23.59
CA LYS A 111 -1.19 2.20 -22.32
C LYS A 111 -2.13 2.44 -21.15
N LEU A 112 -1.81 1.80 -20.03
CA LEU A 112 -2.35 2.07 -18.71
C LEU A 112 -1.18 2.38 -17.73
N PRO A 113 -1.43 3.15 -16.65
CA PRO A 113 -2.63 3.96 -16.44
C PRO A 113 -2.72 5.09 -17.49
N TYR A 114 -3.94 5.52 -17.79
CA TYR A 114 -4.25 6.57 -18.74
C TYR A 114 -4.28 7.93 -18.01
N LYS A 115 -3.26 8.76 -18.27
CA LYS A 115 -3.10 10.10 -17.68
C LYS A 115 -3.56 11.19 -18.64
#